data_AF-N1PL15-F1
#
_entry.id   AF-N1PL15-F1
#
_cell.length_a   1.000
_cell.length_b   1.000
_cell.length_c   1.000
_cell.angle_alpha   90.00
_cell.angle_beta   90.00
_cell.angle_gamma   90.00
#
_symmetry.space_group_name_H-M   'P 1'
#
loop_
_entity.id
_entity.type
_entity.pdbx_description
1 polymer ?
#
loop_
_entity_poly.entity_id
_entity_poly.type
_entity_poly.pdbx_seq_one_letter_code
_entity_poly.pdbx_strand_id
1 'polypeptide(L)'
;MITRNTCTNAAPTLLLLAVILLFLASPAEAFGAGYVASGSPLKATKFRHGDIALAVPLLATANRRLVKQIYFGNWLRDFSQLLDRTSLSLAPQSILRAVVAIFTFVQFGYATRQFEVTDERLGFYRPEEHVDNPRGYDNGSQPTTAGTEAPLEERVDATGHQAGADGLRANVHHTELDVDPQTGMKNYIAN
;
A
#
# COMPACT_ATOMS: atom_id res chain seq x y z
N MET A 1 -63.96 -9.50 -2.37
CA MET A 1 -62.89 -10.35 -2.94
C MET A 1 -61.57 -9.79 -2.41
N ILE A 2 -60.99 -10.40 -1.37
CA ILE A 2 -59.77 -9.89 -0.69
C ILE A 2 -58.57 -10.65 -1.27
N THR A 3 -57.75 -9.98 -2.07
CA THR A 3 -56.48 -10.50 -2.55
C THR A 3 -55.45 -10.45 -1.42
N ARG A 4 -55.06 -11.61 -0.89
CA ARG A 4 -53.93 -11.73 0.04
C ARG A 4 -52.63 -11.63 -0.78
N ASN A 5 -51.91 -10.53 -0.62
CA ASN A 5 -50.54 -10.42 -1.13
C ASN A 5 -49.64 -11.34 -0.30
N THR A 6 -49.20 -12.45 -0.88
CA THR A 6 -48.16 -13.30 -0.28
C THR A 6 -46.82 -12.58 -0.37
N CYS A 7 -46.44 -11.90 0.71
CA CYS A 7 -45.06 -11.43 0.88
C CYS A 7 -44.17 -12.67 1.03
N THR A 8 -43.46 -13.04 -0.03
CA THR A 8 -42.42 -14.06 0.03
C THR A 8 -41.27 -13.53 0.88
N ASN A 9 -41.06 -14.11 2.06
CA ASN A 9 -39.95 -13.77 2.95
C ASN A 9 -38.62 -14.09 2.24
N ALA A 10 -37.98 -13.07 1.66
CA ALA A 10 -36.68 -13.20 0.98
C ALA A 10 -35.49 -13.34 1.95
N ALA A 11 -35.69 -13.03 3.24
CA ALA A 11 -34.66 -13.12 4.27
C ALA A 11 -34.07 -14.54 4.48
N PRO A 12 -34.86 -15.62 4.64
CA PRO A 12 -34.32 -16.97 4.82
C PRO A 12 -33.55 -17.48 3.59
N THR A 13 -33.98 -17.13 2.38
CA THR A 13 -33.27 -17.50 1.14
C THR A 13 -31.94 -16.76 1.00
N LEU A 14 -31.90 -15.47 1.37
CA LEU A 14 -30.67 -14.67 1.37
C LEU A 14 -29.65 -15.17 2.42
N LEU A 15 -30.15 -15.55 3.60
CA LEU A 15 -29.33 -16.16 4.66
C LEU A 15 -28.73 -17.50 4.21
N LEU A 16 -29.54 -18.37 3.60
CA LEU A 16 -29.07 -19.66 3.09
C LEU A 16 -27.99 -19.48 2.01
N LEU A 17 -28.19 -18.52 1.10
CA LEU A 17 -27.23 -18.21 0.05
C LEU A 17 -25.90 -17.67 0.62
N ALA A 18 -25.96 -16.82 1.64
CA ALA A 18 -24.78 -16.30 2.33
C ALA A 18 -23.98 -17.40 3.05
N VAL A 19 -24.68 -18.34 3.69
CA VAL A 19 -24.05 -19.50 4.34
C VAL A 19 -23.37 -20.40 3.30
N ILE A 20 -24.03 -20.66 2.17
CA ILE A 20 -23.44 -21.42 1.07
C ILE A 20 -22.18 -20.73 0.54
N LEU A 21 -22.21 -19.41 0.30
CA LEU A 21 -21.05 -18.64 -0.14
C LEU A 21 -19.87 -18.70 0.86
N LEU A 22 -20.15 -18.72 2.16
CA LEU A 22 -19.12 -18.89 3.20
C LEU A 22 -18.47 -20.27 3.16
N PHE A 23 -19.23 -21.33 2.87
CA PHE A 23 -18.68 -22.68 2.72
C PHE A 23 -17.93 -22.88 1.39
N LEU A 24 -18.22 -22.07 0.37
CA LEU A 24 -17.49 -22.05 -0.90
C LEU A 24 -16.26 -21.14 -0.86
N ALA A 25 -16.09 -20.33 0.18
CA ALA A 25 -14.90 -19.50 0.34
C ALA A 25 -13.67 -20.38 0.60
N SER A 26 -12.73 -20.39 -0.33
CA SER A 26 -11.42 -21.03 -0.13
C SER A 26 -10.58 -20.20 0.84
N PRO A 27 -9.69 -20.82 1.65
CA PRO A 27 -8.79 -20.07 2.52
C PRO A 27 -7.95 -19.10 1.68
N ALA A 28 -8.10 -17.81 1.94
CA ALA A 28 -7.26 -16.78 1.35
C ALA A 28 -5.97 -16.65 2.18
N GLU A 29 -4.81 -16.88 1.56
CA GLU A 29 -3.51 -16.53 2.15
C GLU A 29 -3.39 -15.01 2.19
N ALA A 30 -3.86 -14.39 3.28
CA ALA A 30 -3.73 -12.96 3.46
C ALA A 30 -2.29 -12.62 3.87
N PHE A 31 -1.54 -12.03 2.93
CA PHE A 31 -0.27 -11.38 3.22
C PHE A 31 -0.52 -10.20 4.16
N GLY A 32 0.25 -10.07 5.23
CA GLY A 32 0.02 -9.07 6.28
C GLY A 32 1.30 -8.43 6.80
N ALA A 33 1.19 -7.21 7.31
CA ALA A 33 2.30 -6.48 7.92
C ALA A 33 2.76 -7.12 9.25
N GLY A 34 4.00 -6.81 9.65
CA GLY A 34 4.62 -7.28 10.89
C GLY A 34 5.29 -8.66 10.77
N TYR A 35 5.51 -9.33 11.90
CA TYR A 35 6.17 -10.64 11.96
C TYR A 35 5.17 -11.72 12.35
N VAL A 36 5.36 -12.94 11.84
CA VAL A 36 4.73 -14.12 12.48
C VAL A 36 5.28 -14.23 13.91
N ALA A 37 4.38 -14.39 14.89
CA ALA A 37 4.76 -14.45 16.30
C ALA A 37 5.76 -15.58 16.59
N SER A 38 6.72 -15.33 17.49
CA SER A 38 7.90 -16.19 17.74
C SER A 38 7.63 -17.59 18.34
N GLY A 39 6.37 -17.99 18.48
CA GLY A 39 5.97 -19.34 18.90
C GLY A 39 4.79 -19.90 18.09
N SER A 40 4.43 -19.24 16.98
CA SER A 40 3.36 -19.73 16.12
C SER A 40 3.83 -20.97 15.36
N PRO A 41 2.98 -22.01 15.20
CA PRO A 41 3.28 -23.14 14.31
C PRO A 41 3.43 -22.71 12.83
N LEU A 42 3.01 -21.49 12.50
CA LEU A 42 3.16 -20.89 11.18
C LEU A 42 4.53 -20.20 10.98
N LYS A 43 5.39 -20.15 12.01
CA LYS A 43 6.70 -19.51 11.90
C LYS A 43 7.59 -20.33 10.96
N ALA A 44 8.25 -19.64 10.02
CA ALA A 44 9.12 -20.22 8.98
C ALA A 44 8.42 -21.07 7.90
N THR A 45 7.11 -21.28 7.99
CA THR A 45 6.29 -21.89 6.92
C THR A 45 5.41 -20.85 6.23
N LYS A 46 5.02 -19.79 6.95
CA LYS A 46 4.39 -18.59 6.41
C LYS A 46 5.21 -17.36 6.79
N PHE A 47 5.17 -16.35 5.92
CA PHE A 47 5.95 -15.14 6.06
C PHE A 47 5.03 -13.94 6.00
N ARG A 48 5.12 -13.06 7.00
CA ARG A 48 4.60 -11.70 6.93
C ARG A 48 5.69 -10.76 6.44
N HIS A 49 5.33 -9.50 6.14
CA HIS A 49 6.27 -8.54 5.56
C HIS A 49 7.58 -8.42 6.37
N GLY A 50 7.50 -8.45 7.70
CA GLY A 50 8.67 -8.42 8.58
C GLY A 50 9.54 -9.68 8.52
N ASP A 51 8.99 -10.84 8.17
CA ASP A 51 9.74 -12.08 8.12
C ASP A 51 10.71 -12.18 6.93
N ILE A 52 10.67 -11.25 5.95
CA ILE A 52 11.74 -11.12 4.94
C ILE A 52 13.11 -10.88 5.59
N ALA A 53 13.11 -10.22 6.75
CA ALA A 53 14.28 -10.04 7.59
C ALA A 53 14.87 -11.35 8.11
N LEU A 54 14.10 -12.45 8.13
CA LEU A 54 14.62 -13.78 8.50
C LEU A 54 15.32 -14.47 7.32
N ALA A 55 14.99 -14.09 6.09
CA ALA A 55 15.67 -14.59 4.90
C ALA A 55 17.05 -13.94 4.70
N VAL A 56 17.23 -12.68 5.10
CA VAL A 56 18.48 -11.96 4.91
C VAL A 56 19.67 -12.58 5.68
N PRO A 57 19.55 -13.06 6.94
CA PRO A 57 20.59 -13.83 7.63
C PRO A 57 21.00 -15.16 6.97
N LEU A 58 20.19 -15.74 6.06
CA LEU A 58 20.61 -16.90 5.26
C LEU A 58 21.71 -16.53 4.26
N LEU A 59 21.84 -15.24 3.92
CA LEU A 59 23.06 -14.70 3.33
C LEU A 59 24.08 -14.62 4.46
N ALA A 60 25.06 -15.52 4.46
CA ALA A 60 26.05 -15.77 5.51
C ALA A 60 26.85 -14.54 6.01
N THR A 61 26.59 -13.35 5.48
CA THR A 61 27.28 -12.08 5.74
C THR A 61 26.41 -11.03 6.45
N ALA A 62 25.09 -11.22 6.58
CA ALA A 62 24.21 -10.16 7.07
C ALA A 62 24.06 -10.12 8.60
N ASN A 63 24.61 -9.09 9.24
CA ASN A 63 24.39 -8.83 10.66
C ASN A 63 22.93 -8.37 10.93
N ARG A 64 22.33 -8.77 12.05
CA ARG A 64 20.98 -8.36 12.53
C ARG A 64 20.69 -6.86 12.38
N ARG A 65 21.70 -6.00 12.51
CA ARG A 65 21.55 -4.55 12.30
C ARG A 65 21.22 -4.18 10.86
N LEU A 66 21.95 -4.75 9.90
CA LEU A 66 21.73 -4.54 8.46
C LEU A 66 20.33 -5.02 8.07
N VAL A 67 19.95 -6.18 8.57
CA VAL A 67 18.62 -6.75 8.38
C VAL A 67 17.51 -5.78 8.83
N LYS A 68 17.65 -5.18 10.03
CA LYS A 68 16.70 -4.18 10.52
C LYS A 68 16.67 -2.91 9.67
N GLN A 69 17.80 -2.49 9.11
CA GLN A 69 17.87 -1.33 8.23
C GLN A 69 17.17 -1.59 6.88
N ILE A 70 17.36 -2.77 6.31
CA ILE A 70 16.64 -3.19 5.10
C ILE A 70 15.14 -3.22 5.38
N TYR A 71 14.73 -3.82 6.51
CA TYR A 71 13.33 -3.83 6.90
C TYR A 71 12.78 -2.42 7.13
N PHE A 72 13.55 -1.52 7.74
CA PHE A 72 13.16 -0.13 7.91
C PHE A 72 12.93 0.59 6.58
N GLY A 73 13.81 0.40 5.60
CA GLY A 73 13.64 0.97 4.26
C GLY A 73 12.35 0.49 3.57
N ASN A 74 12.11 -0.82 3.59
CA ASN A 74 10.86 -1.38 3.03
C ASN A 74 9.62 -0.88 3.80
N TRP A 75 9.72 -0.78 5.13
CA TRP A 75 8.64 -0.27 5.96
C TRP A 75 8.34 1.20 5.62
N LEU A 76 9.35 2.04 5.41
CA LEU A 76 9.11 3.42 4.97
C LEU A 76 8.49 3.50 3.58
N ARG A 77 8.89 2.63 2.65
CA ARG A 77 8.24 2.52 1.33
C ARG A 77 6.75 2.23 1.46
N ASP A 78 6.36 1.27 2.30
CA ASP A 78 4.94 0.97 2.55
C ASP A 78 4.20 2.18 3.14
N PHE A 79 4.82 2.88 4.10
CA PHE A 79 4.23 4.07 4.72
C PHE A 79 4.28 5.33 3.84
N SER A 80 5.07 5.34 2.76
CA SER A 80 5.07 6.43 1.77
C SER A 80 3.69 6.58 1.11
N GLN A 81 2.85 5.54 1.15
CA GLN A 81 1.43 5.59 0.75
C GLN A 81 0.63 6.66 1.50
N LEU A 82 1.07 7.08 2.69
CA LEU A 82 0.46 8.19 3.43
C LEU A 82 0.82 9.55 2.81
N LEU A 83 1.88 9.63 1.99
CA LEU A 83 2.26 10.82 1.24
C LEU A 83 1.78 10.70 -0.21
N ASP A 84 0.47 10.53 -0.36
CA ASP A 84 -0.26 10.49 -1.62
C ASP A 84 -1.08 11.79 -1.83
N ARG A 85 -1.67 11.97 -3.03
CA ARG A 85 -2.49 13.16 -3.35
C ARG A 85 -3.62 13.35 -2.34
N THR A 86 -4.28 12.27 -1.94
CA THR A 86 -5.44 12.32 -1.05
C THR A 86 -5.03 12.84 0.32
N SER A 87 -4.00 12.25 0.92
CA SER A 87 -3.56 12.60 2.26
C SER A 87 -2.92 13.99 2.32
N LEU A 88 -2.18 14.38 1.28
CA LEU A 88 -1.59 15.72 1.17
C LEU A 88 -2.65 16.81 1.00
N SER A 89 -3.85 16.48 0.51
CA SER A 89 -4.99 17.42 0.51
C SER A 89 -5.62 17.61 1.89
N LEU A 90 -5.35 16.70 2.84
CA LEU A 90 -5.90 16.72 4.20
C LEU A 90 -4.93 17.32 5.21
N ALA A 91 -3.62 17.11 5.03
CA ALA A 91 -2.60 17.61 5.95
C ALA A 91 -1.26 17.87 5.24
N PRO A 92 -0.46 18.84 5.73
CA PRO A 92 0.90 19.07 5.25
C PRO A 92 1.80 17.83 5.39
N GLN A 93 2.72 17.65 4.44
CA GLN A 93 3.72 16.57 4.44
C GLN A 93 4.45 16.42 5.78
N SER A 94 4.83 17.54 6.40
CA SER A 94 5.56 17.54 7.68
C SER A 94 4.76 16.92 8.82
N ILE A 95 3.43 17.11 8.84
CA ILE A 95 2.54 16.51 9.85
C ILE A 95 2.39 15.01 9.59
N LEU A 96 2.16 14.61 8.33
CA LEU A 96 2.04 13.21 7.95
C LEU A 96 3.34 12.43 8.23
N ARG A 97 4.51 13.02 7.92
CA ARG A 97 5.81 12.45 8.28
C ARG A 97 6.01 12.35 9.79
N ALA A 98 5.56 13.33 10.56
CA ALA A 98 5.65 13.26 12.02
C ALA A 98 4.84 12.08 12.59
N VAL A 99 3.66 11.80 12.03
CA VAL A 99 2.87 10.61 12.37
C VAL A 99 3.65 9.32 12.06
N VAL A 100 4.25 9.23 10.87
CA VAL A 100 5.08 8.06 10.48
C VAL A 100 6.30 7.92 11.40
N ALA A 101 6.91 9.03 11.83
CA ALA A 101 8.03 9.02 12.76
C ALA A 101 7.63 8.46 14.14
N ILE A 102 6.42 8.76 14.62
CA ILE A 102 5.88 8.17 15.85
C ILE A 102 5.70 6.65 15.71
N PHE A 103 5.11 6.19 14.61
CA PHE A 103 4.97 4.75 14.35
C PHE A 103 6.32 4.04 14.21
N THR A 104 7.28 4.70 13.56
CA THR A 104 8.66 4.21 13.46
C THR A 104 9.27 4.05 14.86
N PHE A 105 9.11 5.03 15.74
CA PHE A 105 9.61 4.96 17.10
C PHE A 105 9.00 3.78 17.88
N VAL A 106 7.70 3.55 17.75
CA VAL A 106 7.02 2.40 18.37
C VAL A 106 7.56 1.07 17.82
N GLN A 107 7.85 0.99 16.51
CA GLN A 107 8.28 -0.24 15.85
C GLN A 107 9.77 -0.56 16.03
N PHE A 108 10.64 0.46 16.02
CA PHE A 108 12.10 0.30 15.98
C PHE A 108 12.82 0.76 17.25
N GLY A 109 12.12 1.45 18.17
CA GLY A 109 12.66 1.98 19.42
C GLY A 109 13.39 3.31 19.24
N TYR A 110 14.28 3.65 20.18
CA TYR A 110 15.02 4.92 20.17
C TYR A 110 15.60 5.25 18.79
N ALA A 111 15.27 6.47 18.32
CA ALA A 111 15.71 7.02 17.06
C ALA A 111 17.23 7.28 17.08
N THR A 112 18.01 6.22 16.95
CA THR A 112 19.34 6.37 16.37
C THR A 112 19.15 6.93 14.96
N ARG A 113 20.08 7.75 14.45
CA ARG A 113 20.05 8.33 13.08
C ARG A 113 19.76 7.32 11.96
N GLN A 114 19.86 6.03 12.26
CA GLN A 114 19.62 4.91 11.35
C GLN A 114 18.14 4.61 11.10
N PHE A 115 17.26 4.98 12.04
CA PHE A 115 15.81 4.79 11.95
C PHE A 115 15.07 6.14 11.95
N GLU A 116 15.80 7.21 11.65
CA GLU A 116 15.23 8.54 11.53
C GLU A 116 14.43 8.65 10.22
N VAL A 117 13.21 9.17 10.32
CA VAL A 117 12.31 9.41 9.20
C VAL A 117 12.54 10.84 8.69
N THR A 118 13.24 10.95 7.57
CA THR A 118 13.48 12.22 6.87
C THR A 118 12.60 12.31 5.63
N ASP A 119 12.51 13.51 5.04
CA ASP A 119 11.76 13.71 3.80
C ASP A 119 12.34 12.87 2.65
N GLU A 120 13.66 12.72 2.58
CA GLU A 120 14.31 11.92 1.54
C GLU A 120 14.13 10.40 1.74
N ARG A 121 14.01 9.94 2.99
CA ARG A 121 13.88 8.51 3.30
C ARG A 121 12.46 8.00 3.21
N LEU A 122 11.49 8.80 3.66
CA LEU A 122 10.08 8.44 3.53
C LEU A 122 9.64 8.63 2.08
N GLY A 123 10.00 9.78 1.47
CA GLY A 123 9.62 10.12 0.11
C GLY A 123 8.11 10.23 -0.09
N PHE A 124 7.70 10.69 -1.27
CA PHE A 124 6.30 10.60 -1.68
C PHE A 124 5.96 9.19 -2.14
N TYR A 125 4.68 8.83 -2.08
CA TYR A 125 4.20 7.60 -2.71
C TYR A 125 4.60 7.56 -4.19
N ARG A 126 5.09 6.42 -4.66
CA ARG A 126 5.49 6.20 -6.06
C ARG A 126 4.76 4.99 -6.63
N PRO A 127 3.80 5.17 -7.56
CA PRO A 127 3.01 4.06 -8.06
C PRO A 127 3.86 2.93 -8.68
N GLU A 128 5.02 3.25 -9.26
CA GLU A 128 5.96 2.26 -9.83
C GLU A 128 6.63 1.36 -8.77
N GLU A 129 6.69 1.81 -7.51
CA GLU A 129 7.26 1.02 -6.41
C GLU A 129 6.25 0.02 -5.82
N HIS A 130 4.98 0.10 -6.22
CA HIS A 130 3.86 -0.62 -5.61
C HIS A 130 3.09 -1.46 -6.64
N VAL A 131 3.35 -2.77 -6.62
CA VAL A 131 2.79 -3.77 -7.57
C VAL A 131 1.26 -3.90 -7.46
N ASP A 132 0.70 -3.61 -6.29
CA ASP A 132 -0.72 -3.70 -5.98
C ASP A 132 -1.54 -2.50 -6.47
N ASN A 133 -0.92 -1.32 -6.64
CA ASN A 133 -1.59 -0.13 -7.15
C ASN A 133 -0.75 0.64 -8.20
N PRO A 134 -0.43 0.01 -9.34
CA PRO A 134 0.43 0.61 -10.36
C PRO A 134 -0.24 1.78 -11.10
N ARG A 135 -1.55 2.00 -10.91
CA ARG A 135 -2.30 3.10 -11.55
C ARG A 135 -2.28 4.39 -10.73
N GLY A 136 -1.76 4.36 -9.50
CA GLY A 136 -1.52 5.54 -8.70
C GLY A 136 -2.74 6.09 -7.96
N TYR A 137 -2.81 7.42 -7.91
CA TYR A 137 -3.48 8.19 -6.85
C TYR A 137 -5.01 8.28 -6.97
N ASP A 138 -5.56 7.99 -8.16
CA ASP A 138 -6.91 8.45 -8.52
C ASP A 138 -7.92 7.31 -8.64
N ASN A 139 -7.72 6.18 -7.93
CA ASN A 139 -8.56 4.97 -8.02
C ASN A 139 -8.79 4.47 -9.46
N GLY A 140 -7.84 4.70 -10.37
CA GLY A 140 -7.97 4.32 -11.77
C GLY A 140 -8.95 5.19 -12.57
N SER A 141 -9.22 6.42 -12.13
CA SER A 141 -9.77 7.47 -13.01
C SER A 141 -8.86 7.55 -14.23
N GLN A 142 -9.33 7.01 -15.36
CA GLN A 142 -8.57 7.01 -16.61
C GLN A 142 -8.18 8.45 -16.94
N PRO A 143 -6.94 8.71 -17.41
CA PRO A 143 -6.75 9.91 -18.21
C PRO A 143 -7.75 9.80 -19.34
N THR A 144 -8.63 10.79 -19.47
CA THR A 144 -9.58 10.83 -20.58
C THR A 144 -8.80 10.64 -21.88
N THR A 145 -9.41 10.00 -22.89
CA THR A 145 -8.79 9.56 -24.17
C THR A 145 -8.14 10.64 -25.04
N ALA A 146 -7.98 11.86 -24.55
CA ALA A 146 -7.08 12.86 -25.08
C ALA A 146 -5.99 13.05 -24.03
N GLY A 147 -4.71 12.99 -24.41
CA GLY A 147 -3.52 13.25 -23.56
C GLY A 147 -3.44 14.65 -22.93
N THR A 148 -4.57 15.21 -22.55
CA THR A 148 -4.73 16.24 -21.55
C THR A 148 -4.61 15.53 -20.22
N GLU A 149 -3.36 15.39 -19.76
CA GLU A 149 -3.13 15.44 -18.32
C GLU A 149 -3.95 16.62 -17.82
N ALA A 150 -4.95 16.39 -16.96
CA ALA A 150 -5.42 17.49 -16.15
C ALA A 150 -4.15 17.96 -15.45
N PRO A 151 -3.66 19.19 -15.72
CA PRO A 151 -2.58 19.73 -14.92
C PRO A 151 -3.03 19.58 -13.47
N LEU A 152 -2.08 19.44 -12.55
CA LEU A 152 -2.35 19.77 -11.16
C LEU A 152 -3.06 21.13 -11.20
N GLU A 153 -4.39 21.16 -11.16
CA GLU A 153 -5.09 22.40 -10.91
C GLU A 153 -4.52 22.79 -9.58
N GLU A 154 -3.85 23.94 -9.59
CA GLU A 154 -3.30 24.65 -8.46
C GLU A 154 -4.47 24.85 -7.48
N ARG A 155 -4.83 23.80 -6.75
CA ARG A 155 -5.98 23.78 -5.86
C ARG A 155 -5.44 24.27 -4.53
N VAL A 156 -5.24 25.58 -4.49
CA VAL A 156 -5.04 26.32 -3.26
C VAL A 156 -6.28 26.04 -2.42
N ASP A 157 -6.11 25.36 -1.31
CA ASP A 157 -7.20 25.16 -0.38
C ASP A 157 -7.65 26.51 0.23
N ALA A 158 -8.83 26.55 0.84
CA ALA A 158 -9.39 27.78 1.42
C ALA A 158 -8.54 28.35 2.58
N THR A 159 -7.49 27.63 3.00
CA THR A 159 -6.49 28.02 4.01
C THR A 159 -5.19 28.58 3.43
N GLY A 160 -5.06 28.64 2.09
CA GLY A 160 -3.86 29.15 1.42
C GLY A 160 -2.68 28.18 1.46
N HIS A 161 -2.91 26.92 1.77
CA HIS A 161 -1.90 25.87 1.72
C HIS A 161 -1.79 25.37 0.27
N GLN A 162 -0.65 25.61 -0.35
CA GLN A 162 -0.29 24.92 -1.57
C GLN A 162 0.11 23.50 -1.19
N ALA A 163 -0.77 22.53 -1.43
CA ALA A 163 -0.42 21.12 -1.27
C ALA A 163 0.81 20.84 -2.14
N GLY A 164 1.93 20.52 -1.49
CA GLY A 164 3.22 20.27 -2.12
C GLY A 164 3.18 19.03 -3.02
N ALA A 165 2.65 19.20 -4.23
CA ALA A 165 2.68 18.19 -5.29
C ALA A 165 4.03 18.15 -6.02
N ASP A 166 4.96 19.04 -5.67
CA ASP A 166 6.31 19.21 -6.26
C ASP A 166 7.27 18.01 -6.10
N GLY A 167 6.76 16.85 -5.65
CA GLY A 167 7.52 15.60 -5.60
C GLY A 167 6.71 14.34 -5.91
N LEU A 168 5.42 14.46 -6.25
CA LEU A 168 4.61 13.32 -6.70
C LEU A 168 4.91 13.04 -8.16
N ARG A 169 5.09 11.76 -8.51
CA ARG A 169 5.22 11.36 -9.90
C ARG A 169 3.86 11.46 -10.59
N ALA A 170 3.85 11.67 -11.91
CA ALA A 170 2.68 11.42 -12.74
C ALA A 170 2.23 9.94 -12.64
N ASN A 171 1.00 9.66 -13.05
CA ASN A 171 0.49 8.28 -13.11
C ASN A 171 1.35 7.46 -14.09
N VAL A 172 1.51 6.15 -13.82
CA VAL A 172 2.28 5.23 -14.67
C VAL A 172 1.64 5.18 -16.05
N HIS A 173 2.45 5.38 -17.10
CA HIS A 173 1.94 5.42 -18.46
C HIS A 173 1.47 4.02 -18.91
N HIS A 174 0.51 3.96 -19.84
CA HIS A 174 -0.01 2.67 -20.32
C HIS A 174 1.08 1.73 -20.85
N THR A 175 2.10 2.28 -21.51
CA THR A 175 3.24 1.50 -22.02
C THR A 175 4.09 0.89 -20.90
N GLU A 176 4.17 1.55 -19.75
CA GLU A 176 4.83 1.00 -18.56
C GLU A 176 4.01 -0.14 -17.93
N LEU A 177 2.69 -0.15 -18.15
CA LEU A 177 1.79 -1.24 -17.75
C LEU A 177 1.75 -2.40 -18.77
N ASP A 178 2.43 -2.30 -19.91
CA ASP A 178 2.51 -3.41 -20.85
C ASP A 178 3.41 -4.53 -20.32
N VAL A 179 3.24 -5.74 -20.85
CA VAL A 179 4.07 -6.90 -20.48
C VAL A 179 5.29 -6.93 -21.37
N ASP A 180 6.47 -6.95 -20.75
CA ASP A 180 7.74 -7.16 -21.43
C ASP A 180 7.79 -8.58 -22.00
N PRO A 181 7.99 -8.76 -23.32
CA PRO A 181 8.00 -10.08 -23.95
C PRO A 181 9.22 -10.93 -23.58
N GLN A 182 10.31 -10.34 -23.06
CA GLN A 182 11.51 -11.08 -22.65
C GLN A 182 11.42 -11.56 -21.20
N THR A 183 10.90 -10.72 -20.30
CA THR A 183 10.86 -11.04 -18.86
C THR A 183 9.51 -11.58 -18.40
N GLY A 184 8.44 -11.34 -19.16
CA GLY A 184 7.05 -11.65 -18.79
C GLY A 184 6.51 -10.77 -17.66
N MET A 185 7.27 -9.77 -17.21
CA MET A 185 6.87 -8.81 -16.17
C MET A 185 6.31 -7.53 -16.78
N LYS A 186 5.69 -6.68 -15.96
CA LYS A 186 5.27 -5.35 -16.39
C LYS A 186 6.48 -4.46 -16.67
N ASN A 187 6.40 -3.58 -17.67
CA ASN A 187 7.52 -2.71 -18.03
C ASN A 187 7.99 -1.83 -16.87
N TYR A 188 7.10 -1.30 -16.03
CA TYR A 188 7.49 -0.51 -14.84
C TYR A 188 8.27 -1.32 -13.78
N ILE A 189 8.24 -2.65 -13.86
CA ILE A 189 9.01 -3.57 -13.00
C ILE A 189 10.32 -3.96 -13.68
N ALA A 190 10.31 -4.09 -15.00
CA ALA A 190 11.38 -4.69 -15.79
C ALA A 190 12.36 -3.68 -16.43
N ASN A 191 11.93 -2.43 -16.67
CA ASN A 191 12.60 -1.41 -17.47
C ASN A 191 12.57 -0.04 -16.78
#